data_AF-A0A1V6XAQ0-F1
#
_entry.id   AF-A0A1V6XAQ0-F1
#
_cell.length_a   1.000
_cell.length_b   1.000
_cell.length_c   1.000
_cell.angle_alpha   90.00
_cell.angle_beta   90.00
_cell.angle_gamma   90.00
#
_symmetry.space_group_name_H-M   'P 1'
#
loop_
_entity.id
_entity.type
_entity.pdbx_description
1 polymer ?
#
loop_
_entity_poly.entity_id
_entity_poly.type
_entity_poly.pdbx_seq_one_letter_code
_entity_poly.pdbx_strand_id
1 'polypeptide(L)'
;MSSAVASGAAFRTWQEARDKLWELMDDSTVLVGHSFQFDLELLGMSHAKVVDSAILTAETVYPSIPSTKPLTRNWGLKILAKDFLGLNIQTSDCGHNALEDAYAARDVVIWCIRNPEDLKVWTEKAQLQEEHKLARSRQRYGESKTKGKFPATQSTPIWEHDIAFDEILSLGACIWHCLILYISFFLGGKSPSDDQKWTPNL
;
A
#
# COMPACT_ATOMS: atom_id res chain seq x y z
N MET A 1 18.77 -12.55 -6.39
CA MET A 1 19.08 -12.40 -4.95
C MET A 1 20.54 -12.73 -4.61
N SER A 2 21.07 -13.91 -4.94
CA SER A 2 22.44 -14.32 -4.55
C SER A 2 23.55 -13.34 -4.94
N SER A 3 23.43 -12.69 -6.11
CA SER A 3 24.37 -11.63 -6.54
C SER A 3 24.30 -10.37 -5.68
N ALA A 4 23.09 -9.92 -5.31
CA ALA A 4 22.89 -8.74 -4.46
C ALA A 4 23.40 -8.98 -3.03
N VAL A 5 23.22 -10.19 -2.50
CA VAL A 5 23.78 -10.58 -1.21
C VAL A 5 25.30 -10.63 -1.27
N ALA A 6 25.87 -11.18 -2.33
CA ALA A 6 27.32 -11.24 -2.52
C ALA A 6 27.96 -9.84 -2.67
N SER A 7 27.24 -8.89 -3.25
CA SER A 7 27.68 -7.49 -3.37
C SER A 7 27.37 -6.63 -2.14
N GLY A 8 26.77 -7.19 -1.08
CA GLY A 8 26.37 -6.45 0.12
C GLY A 8 25.18 -5.49 -0.08
N ALA A 9 24.47 -5.61 -1.19
CA ALA A 9 23.29 -4.81 -1.53
C ALA A 9 21.97 -5.45 -1.05
N ALA A 10 22.04 -6.64 -0.43
CA ALA A 10 20.91 -7.34 0.16
C ALA A 10 21.35 -8.09 1.44
N PHE A 11 20.47 -8.15 2.44
CA PHE A 11 20.66 -9.04 3.59
C PHE A 11 20.44 -10.50 3.23
N ARG A 12 21.09 -11.39 3.99
CA ARG A 12 20.98 -12.84 3.79
C ARG A 12 19.67 -13.38 4.30
N THR A 13 19.16 -12.80 5.38
CA THR A 13 17.92 -13.21 6.04
C THR A 13 17.12 -12.00 6.52
N TRP A 14 15.82 -12.21 6.75
CA TRP A 14 14.98 -11.17 7.34
C TRP A 14 15.39 -10.85 8.78
N GLN A 15 15.99 -11.79 9.52
CA GLN A 15 16.53 -11.55 10.86
C GLN A 15 17.73 -10.60 10.83
N GLU A 16 18.65 -10.77 9.89
CA GLU A 16 19.80 -9.87 9.75
C GLU A 16 19.34 -8.45 9.41
N ALA A 17 18.38 -8.38 8.49
CA ALA A 17 17.73 -7.15 8.10
C ALA A 17 17.09 -6.48 9.35
N ARG A 18 16.29 -7.24 10.08
CA ARG A 18 15.66 -6.82 11.32
C ARG A 18 16.66 -6.28 12.35
N ASP A 19 17.71 -7.02 12.66
CA ASP A 19 18.71 -6.64 13.64
C ASP A 19 19.39 -5.31 13.25
N LYS A 20 19.64 -5.10 11.95
CA LYS A 20 20.13 -3.80 11.44
C LYS A 20 19.15 -2.67 11.57
N LEU A 21 17.85 -2.93 11.44
CA LEU A 21 16.85 -1.90 11.68
C LEU A 21 16.83 -1.47 13.15
N TRP A 22 16.95 -2.42 14.08
CA TRP A 22 17.04 -2.16 15.53
C TRP A 22 18.27 -1.34 15.95
N GLU A 23 19.38 -1.41 15.19
CA GLU A 23 20.54 -0.54 15.43
C GLU A 23 20.23 0.94 15.12
N LEU A 24 19.19 1.22 14.34
CA LEU A 24 18.85 2.54 13.79
C LEU A 24 17.57 3.14 14.38
N MET A 25 16.81 2.37 15.16
CA MET A 25 15.54 2.82 15.72
C MET A 25 15.39 2.42 17.19
N ASP A 26 14.68 3.26 17.93
CA ASP A 26 14.27 3.05 19.31
C ASP A 26 12.75 3.27 19.46
N ASP A 27 12.25 3.21 20.69
CA ASP A 27 10.85 3.48 21.02
C ASP A 27 10.43 4.96 20.80
N SER A 28 11.40 5.85 20.60
CA SER A 28 11.19 7.26 20.30
C SER A 28 11.00 7.52 18.81
N THR A 29 11.57 6.65 17.97
CA THR A 29 11.59 6.76 16.51
C THR A 29 10.19 6.63 15.92
N VAL A 30 9.85 7.45 14.93
CA VAL A 30 8.59 7.35 14.18
C VAL A 30 8.88 6.70 12.83
N LEU A 31 8.25 5.55 12.56
CA LEU A 31 8.34 4.91 11.25
C LEU A 31 7.34 5.53 10.29
N VAL A 32 7.78 5.89 9.09
CA VAL A 32 6.93 6.45 8.04
C VAL A 32 7.01 5.58 6.79
N GLY A 33 5.86 5.17 6.26
CA GLY A 33 5.83 4.22 5.14
C GLY A 33 4.44 4.03 4.53
N HIS A 34 4.27 2.92 3.82
CA HIS A 34 3.05 2.62 3.09
C HIS A 34 2.70 1.13 3.22
N SER A 35 1.56 0.82 3.83
CA SER A 35 1.13 -0.56 4.10
C SER A 35 2.12 -1.37 4.96
N PHE A 36 2.68 -0.75 6.00
CA PHE A 36 3.71 -1.34 6.88
C PHE A 36 3.28 -2.62 7.60
N GLN A 37 1.98 -2.89 7.71
CA GLN A 37 1.47 -4.17 8.23
C GLN A 37 2.23 -5.35 7.62
N PHE A 38 2.44 -5.33 6.31
CA PHE A 38 3.13 -6.42 5.61
C PHE A 38 4.61 -6.48 6.02
N ASP A 39 5.32 -5.36 5.98
CA ASP A 39 6.74 -5.26 6.32
C ASP A 39 7.03 -5.71 7.75
N LEU A 40 6.27 -5.18 8.71
CA LEU A 40 6.44 -5.45 10.13
C LEU A 40 6.08 -6.91 10.45
N GLU A 41 5.06 -7.48 9.80
CA GLU A 41 4.70 -8.88 9.97
C GLU A 41 5.81 -9.83 9.51
N LEU A 42 6.41 -9.58 8.33
CA LEU A 42 7.53 -10.42 7.86
C LEU A 42 8.76 -10.29 8.76
N LEU A 43 9.05 -9.08 9.24
CA LEU A 43 10.16 -8.85 10.15
C LEU A 43 9.83 -9.33 11.58
N GLY A 44 8.60 -9.76 11.87
CA GLY A 44 8.19 -10.15 13.22
C GLY A 44 8.36 -9.00 14.21
N MET A 45 7.99 -7.79 13.80
CA MET A 45 8.13 -6.55 14.55
C MET A 45 6.78 -5.97 14.93
N SER A 46 6.74 -5.26 16.05
CA SER A 46 5.65 -4.35 16.38
C SER A 46 6.27 -3.04 16.84
N HIS A 47 5.75 -1.93 16.32
CA HIS A 47 6.22 -0.60 16.67
C HIS A 47 5.05 0.33 16.93
N ALA A 48 5.08 1.06 18.05
CA ALA A 48 3.94 1.86 18.49
C ALA A 48 3.79 3.17 17.71
N LYS A 49 4.89 3.71 17.16
CA LYS A 49 4.94 5.01 16.50
C LYS A 49 5.10 4.84 15.00
N VAL A 50 3.97 4.62 14.33
CA VAL A 50 3.93 4.40 12.88
C VAL A 50 2.99 5.40 12.23
N VAL A 51 3.44 6.02 11.14
CA VAL A 51 2.61 6.81 10.23
C VAL A 51 2.58 6.09 8.89
N ASP A 52 1.45 5.47 8.60
CA ASP A 52 1.22 4.73 7.37
C ASP A 52 0.38 5.57 6.40
N SER A 53 0.94 5.91 5.24
CA SER A 53 0.25 6.71 4.22
C SER A 53 -1.01 6.05 3.65
N ALA A 54 -1.08 4.71 3.60
CA ALA A 54 -2.26 4.00 3.15
C ALA A 54 -3.41 4.14 4.15
N ILE A 55 -3.10 4.02 5.44
CA ILE A 55 -4.09 4.19 6.52
C ILE A 55 -4.49 5.66 6.63
N LEU A 56 -3.52 6.58 6.67
CA LEU A 56 -3.74 8.02 6.78
C LEU A 56 -4.74 8.52 5.73
N THR A 57 -4.55 8.13 4.47
CA THR A 57 -5.45 8.54 3.37
C THR A 57 -6.79 7.79 3.38
N ALA A 58 -6.82 6.56 3.86
CA ALA A 58 -8.08 5.82 3.97
C ALA A 58 -8.96 6.34 5.11
N GLU A 59 -8.38 6.71 6.24
CA GLU A 59 -9.09 7.30 7.36
C GLU A 59 -9.66 8.69 7.00
N THR A 60 -8.95 9.48 6.18
CA THR A 60 -9.50 10.75 5.70
C THR A 60 -10.75 10.54 4.83
N VAL A 61 -10.75 9.48 4.00
CA VAL A 61 -11.89 9.11 3.15
C VAL A 61 -13.03 8.47 3.93
N TYR A 62 -12.73 7.73 4.99
CA TYR A 62 -13.73 7.04 5.80
C TYR A 62 -13.65 7.41 7.28
N PRO A 63 -13.87 8.69 7.65
CA PRO A 63 -13.68 9.16 9.02
C PRO A 63 -14.69 8.55 10.00
N SER A 64 -15.81 8.04 9.49
CA SER A 64 -16.87 7.42 10.29
C SER A 64 -16.63 5.94 10.60
N ILE A 65 -15.58 5.32 10.06
CA ILE A 65 -15.23 3.93 10.36
C ILE A 65 -14.39 3.92 11.66
N PRO A 66 -14.84 3.23 12.72
CA PRO A 66 -14.03 3.06 13.92
C PRO A 66 -12.71 2.36 13.58
N SER A 67 -11.61 2.76 14.22
CA SER A 67 -10.28 2.17 14.02
C SER A 67 -10.19 0.66 14.29
N THR A 68 -11.18 0.09 14.99
CA THR A 68 -11.30 -1.35 15.25
C THR A 68 -11.90 -2.14 14.09
N LYS A 69 -12.43 -1.46 13.06
CA LYS A 69 -12.98 -2.10 11.87
C LYS A 69 -11.99 -2.00 10.70
N PRO A 70 -11.95 -3.01 9.82
CA PRO A 70 -11.11 -2.93 8.65
C PRO A 70 -11.55 -1.77 7.76
N LEU A 71 -10.56 -1.05 7.24
CA LEU A 71 -10.80 -0.03 6.23
C LEU A 71 -11.40 -0.68 4.97
N THR A 72 -12.42 -0.05 4.41
CA THR A 72 -13.11 -0.57 3.22
C THR A 72 -12.20 -0.58 1.98
N ARG A 73 -11.26 0.37 1.94
CA ARG A 73 -10.35 0.56 0.82
C ARG A 73 -9.11 1.32 1.26
N ASN A 74 -7.98 0.92 0.70
CA ASN A 74 -6.73 1.68 0.70
C ASN A 74 -6.38 2.15 -0.73
N TRP A 75 -5.60 3.21 -0.83
CA TRP A 75 -5.04 3.70 -2.10
C TRP A 75 -3.58 3.30 -2.18
N GLY A 76 -3.17 2.68 -3.29
CA GLY A 76 -1.78 2.26 -3.47
C GLY A 76 -0.83 3.45 -3.66
N LEU A 77 0.41 3.28 -3.22
CA LEU A 77 1.44 4.34 -3.24
C LEU A 77 1.60 5.01 -4.61
N LYS A 78 1.55 4.24 -5.70
CA LYS A 78 1.66 4.77 -7.07
C LYS A 78 0.55 5.77 -7.42
N ILE A 79 -0.66 5.55 -6.91
CA ILE A 79 -1.79 6.48 -7.11
C ILE A 79 -1.55 7.73 -6.27
N LEU A 80 -1.18 7.56 -5.00
CA LEU A 80 -0.96 8.69 -4.09
C LEU A 80 0.21 9.57 -4.52
N ALA A 81 1.34 8.97 -4.91
CA ALA A 81 2.50 9.69 -5.42
C ALA A 81 2.16 10.49 -6.68
N LYS A 82 1.34 9.92 -7.58
CA LYS A 82 0.88 10.63 -8.77
C LYS A 82 -0.08 11.77 -8.42
N ASP A 83 -1.07 11.51 -7.59
CA ASP A 83 -2.13 12.48 -7.27
C ASP A 83 -1.61 13.64 -6.42
N PHE A 84 -0.71 13.38 -5.46
CA PHE A 84 -0.23 14.37 -4.50
C PHE A 84 1.08 15.03 -4.94
N LEU A 85 2.00 14.27 -5.50
CA LEU A 85 3.35 14.74 -5.82
C LEU A 85 3.56 14.95 -7.32
N GLY A 86 2.62 14.52 -8.17
CA GLY A 86 2.82 14.51 -9.62
C GLY A 86 3.88 13.51 -10.08
N LEU A 87 4.26 12.54 -9.24
CA LEU A 87 5.34 11.60 -9.51
C LEU A 87 4.82 10.27 -10.04
N ASN A 88 5.39 9.81 -11.15
CA ASN A 88 5.16 8.46 -11.66
C ASN A 88 6.28 7.54 -11.16
N ILE A 89 6.03 6.85 -10.05
CA ILE A 89 6.96 5.88 -9.46
C ILE A 89 6.77 4.47 -10.02
N GLN A 90 7.72 3.57 -9.77
CA GLN A 90 7.64 2.16 -10.18
C GLN A 90 7.38 2.04 -11.69
N THR A 91 8.20 2.76 -12.46
CA THR A 91 8.11 2.81 -13.93
C THR A 91 9.03 1.82 -14.62
N SER A 92 9.98 1.22 -13.91
CA SER A 92 10.88 0.21 -14.45
C SER A 92 10.23 -1.17 -14.55
N ASP A 93 10.55 -1.89 -15.62
CA ASP A 93 10.10 -3.28 -15.82
C ASP A 93 10.85 -4.29 -14.92
N CYS A 94 11.90 -3.86 -14.23
CA CYS A 94 12.78 -4.72 -13.43
C CYS A 94 12.36 -4.87 -11.95
N GLY A 95 11.07 -4.72 -11.65
CA GLY A 95 10.56 -4.71 -10.27
C GLY A 95 10.64 -3.33 -9.63
N HIS A 96 10.17 -3.23 -8.38
CA HIS A 96 10.09 -1.96 -7.66
C HIS A 96 11.41 -1.62 -6.97
N ASN A 97 11.71 -0.33 -6.86
CA ASN A 97 12.86 0.16 -6.11
C ASN A 97 12.41 0.55 -4.70
N ALA A 98 12.88 -0.20 -3.69
CA ALA A 98 12.50 0.04 -2.30
C ALA A 98 12.87 1.45 -1.79
N LEU A 99 13.97 2.04 -2.29
CA LEU A 99 14.37 3.39 -1.92
C LEU A 99 13.44 4.44 -2.54
N GLU A 100 13.01 4.23 -3.79
CA GLU A 100 11.99 5.07 -4.44
C GLU A 100 10.68 5.02 -3.66
N ASP A 101 10.23 3.81 -3.31
CA ASP A 101 8.99 3.61 -2.54
C ASP A 101 9.06 4.24 -1.15
N ALA A 102 10.18 4.11 -0.44
CA ALA A 102 10.39 4.72 0.87
C ALA A 102 10.34 6.26 0.81
N TYR A 103 10.98 6.87 -0.19
CA TYR A 103 10.93 8.32 -0.38
C TYR A 103 9.54 8.80 -0.77
N ALA A 104 8.88 8.11 -1.71
CA ALA A 104 7.53 8.46 -2.13
C ALA A 104 6.54 8.38 -0.97
N ALA A 105 6.62 7.33 -0.13
CA ALA A 105 5.73 7.19 1.03
C ALA A 105 5.94 8.32 2.05
N ARG A 106 7.20 8.67 2.36
CA ARG A 106 7.54 9.80 3.22
C ARG A 106 6.96 11.10 2.66
N ASP A 107 7.18 11.36 1.38
CA ASP A 107 6.81 12.63 0.75
C ASP A 107 5.29 12.77 0.62
N VAL A 108 4.57 11.66 0.40
CA VAL A 108 3.10 11.60 0.48
C VAL A 108 2.61 12.01 1.86
N VAL A 109 3.18 11.47 2.95
CA VAL A 109 2.81 11.84 4.32
C VAL A 109 3.09 13.32 4.58
N ILE A 110 4.26 13.81 4.19
CA ILE A 110 4.62 15.23 4.34
C ILE A 110 3.63 16.11 3.57
N TRP A 111 3.24 15.72 2.36
CA TRP A 111 2.27 16.44 1.55
C TRP A 111 0.91 16.51 2.26
N CYS A 112 0.42 15.40 2.82
CA CYS A 112 -0.84 15.37 3.58
C CYS A 112 -0.82 16.35 4.77
N ILE A 113 0.31 16.43 5.47
CA ILE A 113 0.48 17.34 6.63
C ILE A 113 0.52 18.81 6.18
N ARG A 114 1.20 19.10 5.07
CA ARG A 114 1.42 20.47 4.60
C ARG A 114 0.22 21.05 3.84
N ASN A 115 -0.62 20.22 3.24
CA ASN A 115 -1.70 20.64 2.34
C ASN A 115 -3.07 20.08 2.80
N PRO A 116 -3.56 20.46 4.00
CA PRO A 116 -4.79 19.88 4.55
C PRO A 116 -6.04 20.21 3.73
N GLU A 117 -6.11 21.38 3.08
CA GLU A 117 -7.26 21.74 2.25
C GLU A 117 -7.27 20.97 0.92
N ASP A 118 -6.12 20.80 0.28
CA ASP A 118 -6.02 19.98 -0.93
C ASP A 118 -6.31 18.50 -0.64
N LEU A 119 -5.90 18.01 0.54
CA LEU A 119 -6.23 16.67 0.99
C LEU A 119 -7.75 16.48 1.16
N LYS A 120 -8.48 17.50 1.65
CA LYS A 120 -9.95 17.45 1.73
C LYS A 120 -10.58 17.38 0.33
N VAL A 121 -10.13 18.22 -0.60
CA VAL A 121 -10.62 18.21 -1.99
C VAL A 121 -10.38 16.85 -2.65
N TRP A 122 -9.19 16.28 -2.47
CA TRP A 122 -8.90 14.93 -2.96
C TRP A 122 -9.79 13.88 -2.29
N THR A 123 -10.02 14.00 -0.98
CA THR A 123 -10.86 13.09 -0.20
C THR A 123 -12.29 13.06 -0.73
N GLU A 124 -12.92 14.22 -0.95
CA GLU A 124 -14.27 14.31 -1.51
C GLU A 124 -14.35 13.66 -2.90
N LYS A 125 -13.35 13.91 -3.74
CA LYS A 125 -13.24 13.26 -5.05
C LYS A 125 -13.11 11.74 -4.93
N ALA A 126 -12.30 11.25 -3.99
CA ALA A 126 -12.10 9.83 -3.76
C ALA A 126 -13.40 9.15 -3.27
N GLN A 127 -14.16 9.78 -2.36
CA GLN A 127 -15.47 9.31 -1.92
C GLN A 127 -16.45 9.14 -3.07
N LEU A 128 -16.60 10.19 -3.91
CA LEU A 128 -17.47 10.15 -5.09
C LEU A 128 -17.07 9.03 -6.05
N GLN A 129 -15.76 8.81 -6.27
CA GLN A 129 -15.29 7.72 -7.12
C GLN A 129 -15.70 6.34 -6.61
N GLU A 130 -15.67 6.12 -5.30
CA GLU A 130 -16.10 4.85 -4.70
C GLU A 130 -17.61 4.66 -4.79
N GLU A 131 -18.41 5.70 -4.57
CA GLU A 131 -19.86 5.67 -4.79
C GLU A 131 -20.20 5.30 -6.24
N HIS A 132 -19.53 5.93 -7.21
CA HIS A 132 -19.69 5.60 -8.63
C HIS A 132 -19.27 4.16 -8.96
N LYS A 133 -18.21 3.63 -8.34
CA LYS A 133 -17.80 2.21 -8.51
C LYS A 133 -18.87 1.27 -7.96
N LEU A 134 -19.41 1.56 -6.78
CA LEU A 134 -20.47 0.76 -6.16
C LEU A 134 -21.76 0.80 -6.98
N ALA A 135 -22.15 1.97 -7.48
CA ALA A 135 -23.32 2.11 -8.35
C ALA A 135 -23.17 1.29 -9.65
N ARG A 136 -22.01 1.36 -10.30
CA ARG A 136 -21.69 0.56 -11.50
C ARG A 136 -21.66 -0.95 -11.21
N SER A 137 -21.20 -1.35 -10.03
CA SER A 137 -21.22 -2.76 -9.61
C SER A 137 -22.66 -3.27 -9.45
N ARG A 138 -23.54 -2.48 -8.78
CA ARG A 138 -24.96 -2.81 -8.59
C ARG A 138 -25.71 -2.90 -9.91
N GLN A 139 -25.45 -2.00 -10.86
CA GLN A 139 -26.04 -2.05 -12.20
C GLN A 139 -25.69 -3.34 -12.93
N ARG A 140 -24.39 -3.71 -12.97
CA ARG A 140 -23.94 -4.96 -13.58
C ARG A 140 -24.60 -6.20 -12.97
N TYR A 141 -24.71 -6.25 -11.65
CA TYR A 141 -25.39 -7.37 -10.96
C TYR A 141 -26.88 -7.45 -11.32
N GLY A 142 -27.57 -6.30 -11.40
CA GLY A 142 -28.96 -6.23 -11.82
C GLY A 142 -29.20 -6.75 -13.24
N GLU A 143 -28.33 -6.37 -14.18
CA GLU A 143 -28.37 -6.84 -15.58
C GLU A 143 -28.09 -8.34 -15.73
N SER A 144 -27.16 -8.88 -14.95
CA SER A 144 -26.89 -10.33 -14.93
C SER A 144 -28.11 -11.13 -14.44
N LYS A 145 -28.85 -10.63 -13.44
CA LYS A 145 -30.08 -11.29 -12.95
C LYS A 145 -31.24 -11.23 -13.94
N THR A 146 -31.38 -10.16 -14.72
CA THR A 146 -32.41 -10.08 -15.77
C THR A 146 -32.12 -10.99 -16.96
N LYS A 147 -30.83 -11.24 -17.29
CA LYS A 147 -30.44 -12.18 -18.35
C LYS A 147 -30.47 -13.66 -17.93
N GLY A 148 -30.33 -13.98 -16.64
CA GLY A 148 -30.30 -15.35 -16.11
C GLY A 148 -31.66 -16.00 -15.80
N LYS A 149 -32.78 -15.42 -16.24
CA LYS A 149 -34.14 -15.91 -15.91
C LYS A 149 -34.52 -17.12 -16.79
N PHE A 150 -34.05 -18.31 -16.43
CA PHE A 150 -34.59 -19.59 -16.93
C PHE A 150 -35.93 -19.92 -16.25
N PRO A 151 -36.85 -20.67 -16.91
CA PRO A 151 -38.19 -20.92 -16.38
C PRO A 151 -38.15 -21.70 -15.07
N ALA A 152 -39.07 -21.34 -14.17
CA ALA A 152 -39.13 -21.83 -12.80
C ALA A 152 -39.37 -23.34 -12.72
N THR A 153 -38.41 -24.07 -12.15
CA THR A 153 -38.64 -25.39 -11.54
C THR A 153 -38.58 -25.22 -10.03
N GLN A 154 -39.63 -25.67 -9.34
CA GLN A 154 -39.82 -25.50 -7.91
C GLN A 154 -38.84 -26.37 -7.12
N SER A 155 -38.01 -25.76 -6.26
CA SER A 155 -37.55 -26.36 -5.01
C SER A 155 -37.11 -25.25 -4.04
N THR A 156 -37.42 -25.46 -2.76
CA THR A 156 -37.23 -24.52 -1.64
C THR A 156 -35.77 -24.42 -1.21
N PRO A 157 -35.29 -23.24 -0.73
CA PRO A 157 -33.97 -23.14 -0.15
C PRO A 157 -34.02 -23.54 1.34
N ILE A 158 -33.16 -24.48 1.72
CA ILE A 158 -32.63 -24.61 3.08
C ILE A 158 -31.48 -23.60 3.17
N TRP A 159 -31.56 -22.68 4.12
CA TRP A 159 -30.52 -21.69 4.37
C TRP A 159 -29.42 -22.32 5.21
N GLU A 160 -28.36 -22.79 4.56
CA GLU A 160 -27.06 -22.97 5.23
C GLU A 160 -26.15 -21.80 4.87
N HIS A 161 -25.62 -21.18 5.92
CA HIS A 161 -24.67 -20.10 5.90
C HIS A 161 -23.32 -20.63 5.40
N ASP A 162 -23.01 -20.42 4.13
CA ASP A 162 -21.65 -20.64 3.62
C ASP A 162 -21.08 -19.33 3.06
N ILE A 163 -20.25 -18.70 3.90
CA ILE A 163 -19.30 -17.67 3.50
C ILE A 163 -18.25 -18.38 2.65
N ALA A 164 -18.44 -18.36 1.33
CA ALA A 164 -17.44 -18.79 0.37
C ALA A 164 -16.30 -17.77 0.32
N PHE A 165 -15.31 -18.06 1.16
CA PHE A 165 -13.94 -17.60 1.13
C PHE A 165 -13.28 -18.11 -0.16
N ASP A 166 -13.56 -17.50 -1.33
CA ASP A 166 -12.83 -17.86 -2.55
C ASP A 166 -12.84 -16.75 -3.61
N GLU A 167 -11.96 -15.76 -3.40
CA GLU A 167 -11.37 -14.96 -4.49
C GLU A 167 -10.00 -14.37 -4.08
N ILE A 168 -9.22 -15.07 -3.24
CA ILE A 168 -7.89 -14.62 -2.77
C ILE A 168 -6.71 -15.41 -3.41
N LEU A 169 -6.96 -16.44 -4.22
CA LEU A 169 -5.87 -17.32 -4.69
C LEU A 169 -5.44 -17.15 -6.16
N SER A 170 -5.71 -16.00 -6.79
CA SER A 170 -5.19 -15.70 -8.15
C SER A 170 -4.20 -14.52 -8.23
N LEU A 171 -3.74 -14.00 -7.10
CA LEU A 171 -2.64 -13.02 -7.01
C LEU A 171 -1.46 -13.51 -6.14
N GLY A 172 -1.44 -14.81 -5.84
CA GLY A 172 -0.48 -15.47 -4.95
C GLY A 172 0.95 -15.65 -5.47
N ALA A 173 1.40 -14.85 -6.45
CA ALA A 173 2.76 -14.94 -6.99
C ALA A 173 3.56 -13.62 -6.98
N CYS A 174 2.93 -12.47 -6.67
CA CYS A 174 3.63 -11.17 -6.70
C CYS A 174 3.87 -10.55 -5.31
N ILE A 175 3.33 -11.13 -4.23
CA ILE A 175 3.52 -10.62 -2.86
C ILE A 175 4.88 -11.08 -2.27
N TRP A 176 5.54 -12.06 -2.88
CA TRP A 176 6.77 -12.63 -2.33
C TRP A 176 8.07 -11.90 -2.67
N HIS A 177 8.02 -10.74 -3.34
CA HIS A 177 9.25 -10.07 -3.82
C HIS A 177 9.48 -8.63 -3.31
N CYS A 178 8.55 -8.01 -2.58
CA CYS A 178 8.71 -6.60 -2.17
C CYS A 178 9.41 -6.37 -0.82
N LEU A 179 9.52 -7.38 0.06
CA LEU A 179 9.91 -7.11 1.45
C LEU A 179 11.37 -7.44 1.84
N ILE A 180 12.14 -8.13 0.99
CA ILE A 180 13.50 -8.56 1.37
C ILE A 180 14.57 -7.50 1.03
N LEU A 181 14.23 -6.43 0.31
CA LEU A 181 15.20 -5.37 -0.03
C LEU A 181 15.16 -4.16 0.92
N TYR A 182 14.20 -4.08 1.86
CA TYR A 182 13.91 -2.85 2.60
C TYR A 182 15.02 -2.38 3.56
N ILE A 183 15.96 -3.24 3.93
CA ILE A 183 16.93 -2.87 4.98
C ILE A 183 18.31 -2.51 4.36
N SER A 184 18.58 -2.84 3.09
CA SER A 184 19.99 -2.90 2.62
C SER A 184 20.62 -1.56 2.21
N PHE A 185 19.91 -0.44 2.35
CA PHE A 185 20.43 0.87 1.93
C PHE A 185 20.70 1.86 3.07
N PHE A 186 20.29 1.56 4.32
CA PHE A 186 20.48 2.52 5.41
C PHE A 186 21.88 2.51 6.06
N LEU A 187 22.79 1.61 5.62
CA LEU A 187 24.16 1.54 6.13
C LEU A 187 25.25 1.76 5.06
N GLY A 188 24.88 2.24 3.86
CA GLY A 188 25.81 2.60 2.80
C GLY A 188 26.13 4.08 2.78
N GLY A 189 26.80 4.59 3.82
CA GLY A 189 27.21 5.99 3.91
C GLY A 189 28.10 6.43 2.73
N LYS A 190 27.51 7.14 1.77
CA LYS A 190 28.17 8.18 0.99
C LYS A 190 27.20 9.34 0.84
N SER A 191 27.57 10.49 1.41
CA SER A 191 26.95 11.78 1.09
C SER A 191 26.95 11.98 -0.43
N PRO A 192 25.82 12.29 -1.07
CA PRO A 192 25.82 12.76 -2.45
C PRO A 192 26.62 14.07 -2.52
N SER A 193 27.62 14.12 -3.39
CA SER A 193 28.20 15.38 -3.85
C SER A 193 27.08 16.23 -4.49
N ASP A 194 27.18 17.55 -4.34
CA ASP A 194 26.18 18.59 -4.70
C ASP A 194 25.76 18.66 -6.20
N ASP A 195 26.04 17.64 -7.01
CA ASP A 195 25.83 17.64 -8.46
C ASP A 195 24.59 16.85 -8.92
N GLN A 196 23.80 16.24 -8.02
CA GLN A 196 22.50 15.65 -8.36
C GLN A 196 21.34 16.56 -7.93
N LYS A 197 21.26 17.74 -8.55
CA LYS A 197 19.99 18.45 -8.66
C LYS A 197 19.03 17.60 -9.49
N TRP A 198 18.00 17.07 -8.82
CA TRP A 198 16.85 16.49 -9.49
C TRP A 198 16.16 17.57 -10.33
N THR A 199 16.23 17.43 -11.65
CA THR A 199 15.40 18.19 -12.58
C THR A 199 14.23 17.31 -13.02
N PRO A 200 12.97 17.69 -12.77
CA PRO A 200 11.84 17.00 -13.35
C PRO A 200 11.86 17.24 -14.86
N ASN A 201 11.92 16.15 -15.64
CA ASN A 201 11.73 16.25 -17.09
C ASN A 201 10.28 16.70 -17.35
N LEU A 202 10.14 17.88 -17.96
CA LEU A 202 8.91 18.45 -18.52
C LEU A 202 8.40 17.62 -19.71
#